data_AF-A0A9E3QUW6-F1
#
_entry.id   AF-A0A9E3QUW6-F1
#
_cell.length_a   1.000
_cell.length_b   1.000
_cell.length_c   1.000
_cell.angle_alpha   90.00
_cell.angle_beta   90.00
_cell.angle_gamma   90.00
#
_symmetry.space_group_name_H-M   'P 1'
#
loop_
_entity.id
_entity.type
_entity.pdbx_description
1 polymer ?
#
loop_
_entity_poly.entity_id
_entity_poly.type
_entity_poly.pdbx_seq_one_letter_code
_entity_poly.pdbx_strand_id
1 'polypeptide(L)'
;MSTENDINALLKTFDEDAQEKRIEEHEGSFFRNAPENAVMIERAREFNDVTKHWVRRELWLKTVKKIRQELSRPLRLLTLPGRHRFEIGLYEKEKLLARTSVDGEERLDVVGFEYDPTQFGLMMTAEPRLRELLCGDVLKALVDPKSENGSAIRACAPYDVINLDLTTNIANRNDGPYPPFLKGVRECFQLQGSHAGPWAMMVTFRAGTPETDPSVLETLREFFQQNLEKHLKVKEHCIDRYRVSTAKEVLERHPEEGLAQVTAKWIIEQGHSFEWECRKYRHAAYDRTFHEGRKRYSLRKLVFEFSKRPAPNRQLPLRGVPEQSWHADDLAKLFEQAALVDVDEVMKNMQADKRAFLEKEIAELSGEGTTTDSASTHPLGRAT
;
A
#
# COMPACT_ATOMS: atom_id res chain seq x y z
N MET A 1 -31.40 -5.61 39.28
CA MET A 1 -30.25 -4.98 39.98
C MET A 1 -28.96 -5.29 39.25
N SER A 2 -28.76 -4.77 38.02
CA SER A 2 -27.49 -4.96 37.28
C SER A 2 -27.06 -3.73 36.47
N THR A 3 -27.95 -2.81 36.18
CA THR A 3 -27.65 -1.63 35.33
C THR A 3 -26.86 -0.52 36.03
N GLU A 4 -26.96 -0.38 37.35
CA GLU A 4 -26.25 0.69 38.10
C GLU A 4 -24.76 0.40 38.31
N ASN A 5 -24.38 -0.88 38.43
CA ASN A 5 -22.98 -1.28 38.55
C ASN A 5 -22.24 -1.16 37.21
N ASP A 6 -22.92 -1.40 36.09
CA ASP A 6 -22.33 -1.29 34.75
C ASP A 6 -22.07 0.17 34.36
N ILE A 7 -22.95 1.10 34.76
CA ILE A 7 -22.78 2.54 34.51
C ILE A 7 -21.64 3.12 35.36
N ASN A 8 -21.53 2.72 36.63
CA ASN A 8 -20.42 3.17 37.48
C ASN A 8 -19.06 2.58 37.06
N ALA A 9 -19.03 1.37 36.49
CA ALA A 9 -17.83 0.79 35.89
C ALA A 9 -17.42 1.54 34.61
N LEU A 10 -18.39 1.95 33.78
CA LEU A 10 -18.15 2.77 32.58
C LEU A 10 -17.66 4.17 32.96
N LEU A 11 -18.23 4.81 33.98
CA LEU A 11 -17.81 6.14 34.43
C LEU A 11 -16.39 6.13 35.01
N LYS A 12 -15.97 5.04 35.67
CA LYS A 12 -14.57 4.85 36.10
C LYS A 12 -13.58 4.71 34.93
N THR A 13 -14.03 4.37 33.72
CA THR A 13 -13.15 4.36 32.54
C THR A 13 -12.89 5.74 31.94
N PHE A 14 -13.67 6.76 32.34
CA PHE A 14 -13.53 8.17 31.93
C PHE A 14 -12.89 9.07 32.99
N ASP A 15 -12.29 8.48 34.03
CA ASP A 15 -11.52 9.23 35.03
C ASP A 15 -10.21 9.72 34.38
N GLU A 16 -10.14 11.02 34.10
CA GLU A 16 -9.04 11.68 33.36
C GLU A 16 -7.70 11.53 34.08
N ASP A 17 -7.68 11.64 35.42
CA ASP A 17 -6.48 11.46 36.25
C ASP A 17 -5.95 10.02 36.17
N ALA A 18 -6.84 9.03 36.03
CA ALA A 18 -6.47 7.63 35.85
C ALA A 18 -6.05 7.29 34.41
N GLN A 19 -6.43 8.12 33.42
CA GLN A 19 -5.95 8.01 32.04
C GLN A 19 -4.57 8.65 31.90
N GLU A 20 -4.35 9.84 32.45
CA GLU A 20 -3.03 10.50 32.47
C GLU A 20 -1.99 9.66 33.22
N LYS A 21 -2.34 9.08 34.37
CA LYS A 21 -1.42 8.20 35.10
C LYS A 21 -1.10 6.89 34.36
N ARG A 22 -2.03 6.38 33.54
CA ARG A 22 -1.77 5.24 32.65
C ARG A 22 -0.88 5.63 31.46
N ILE A 23 -0.99 6.85 30.97
CA ILE A 23 -0.13 7.39 29.91
C ILE A 23 1.30 7.59 30.44
N GLU A 24 1.46 8.17 31.63
CA GLU A 24 2.76 8.39 32.29
C GLU A 24 3.44 7.08 32.70
N GLU A 25 2.71 6.07 33.18
CA GLU A 25 3.29 4.78 33.56
C GLU A 25 3.73 3.91 32.35
N HIS A 26 3.39 4.29 31.10
CA HIS A 26 3.52 3.45 29.90
C HIS A 26 4.42 4.03 28.79
N GLU A 27 5.27 5.01 29.08
CA GLU A 27 6.24 5.66 28.16
C GLU A 27 7.28 4.74 27.48
N GLY A 28 7.16 3.40 27.56
CA GLY A 28 8.16 2.48 27.03
C GLY A 28 7.66 1.19 26.35
N SER A 29 6.36 1.00 26.11
CA SER A 29 5.86 -0.28 25.59
C SER A 29 4.79 -0.07 24.52
N PHE A 30 5.15 -0.36 23.27
CA PHE A 30 4.36 -0.03 22.09
C PHE A 30 2.90 -0.50 22.11
N PHE A 31 2.48 -1.62 22.72
CA PHE A 31 1.07 -2.09 22.59
C PHE A 31 0.59 -3.09 23.64
N ARG A 32 0.57 -2.79 24.95
CA ARG A 32 0.33 -3.87 25.92
C ARG A 32 -1.11 -4.26 26.28
N ASN A 33 -2.15 -3.43 26.25
CA ASN A 33 -3.45 -3.91 26.79
C ASN A 33 -4.71 -3.25 26.20
N ALA A 34 -5.24 -3.78 25.10
CA ALA A 34 -6.64 -3.56 24.72
C ALA A 34 -7.36 -4.92 24.57
N PRO A 35 -8.59 -5.08 25.11
CA PRO A 35 -9.31 -6.35 25.03
C PRO A 35 -9.70 -6.64 23.58
N GLU A 36 -9.08 -7.67 23.01
CA GLU A 36 -9.31 -8.06 21.62
C GLU A 36 -10.57 -8.94 21.50
N ASN A 37 -11.51 -8.58 20.63
CA ASN A 37 -12.55 -9.51 20.20
C ASN A 37 -12.00 -10.43 19.09
N ALA A 38 -12.53 -11.65 18.95
CA ALA A 38 -11.99 -12.67 18.05
C ALA A 38 -11.91 -12.22 16.58
N VAL A 39 -12.83 -11.36 16.12
CA VAL A 39 -12.85 -10.80 14.75
C VAL A 39 -11.70 -9.82 14.52
N MET A 40 -11.35 -9.00 15.52
CA MET A 40 -10.19 -8.11 15.45
C MET A 40 -8.87 -8.88 15.49
N ILE A 41 -8.79 -9.99 16.24
CA ILE A 41 -7.63 -10.89 16.23
C ILE A 41 -7.47 -11.53 14.86
N GLU A 42 -8.55 -12.05 14.28
CA GLU A 42 -8.52 -12.68 12.95
C GLU A 42 -8.10 -11.68 11.86
N ARG A 43 -8.67 -10.47 11.86
CA ARG A 43 -8.27 -9.40 10.94
C ARG A 43 -6.82 -8.97 11.16
N ALA A 44 -6.36 -8.79 12.42
CA ALA A 44 -4.98 -8.45 12.70
C ALA A 44 -4.00 -9.52 12.20
N ARG A 45 -4.35 -10.80 12.31
CA ARG A 45 -3.58 -11.92 11.72
C ARG A 45 -3.49 -11.84 10.19
N GLU A 46 -4.48 -11.29 9.49
CA GLU A 46 -4.40 -11.04 8.03
C GLU A 46 -3.32 -10.00 7.67
N PHE A 47 -2.89 -9.15 8.60
CA PHE A 47 -1.83 -8.16 8.42
C PHE A 47 -0.45 -8.60 8.93
N ASN A 48 -0.40 -9.64 9.78
CA ASN A 48 0.78 -10.13 10.50
C ASN A 48 1.36 -11.41 9.87
N ASP A 49 1.08 -11.68 8.59
CA ASP A 49 1.56 -12.90 7.95
C ASP A 49 2.88 -12.70 7.18
N VAL A 50 3.65 -13.79 7.11
CA VAL A 50 4.98 -13.80 6.50
C VAL A 50 4.91 -13.46 5.02
N THR A 51 3.86 -13.89 4.32
CA THR A 51 3.65 -13.61 2.89
C THR A 51 3.53 -12.10 2.63
N LYS A 52 2.68 -11.38 3.36
CA LYS A 52 2.54 -9.92 3.19
C LYS A 52 3.78 -9.20 3.67
N HIS A 53 4.41 -9.66 4.75
CA HIS A 53 5.67 -9.06 5.21
C HIS A 53 6.81 -9.21 4.20
N TRP A 54 6.89 -10.37 3.52
CA TRP A 54 7.81 -10.55 2.39
C TRP A 54 7.54 -9.52 1.30
N VAL A 55 6.28 -9.26 0.94
CA VAL A 55 5.91 -8.23 -0.05
C VAL A 55 6.36 -6.83 0.41
N ARG A 56 6.12 -6.48 1.69
CA ARG A 56 6.59 -5.21 2.27
C ARG A 56 8.11 -5.06 2.15
N ARG A 57 8.87 -6.10 2.50
CA ARG A 57 10.33 -6.07 2.52
C ARG A 57 10.97 -6.13 1.12
N GLU A 58 10.51 -7.05 0.30
CA GLU A 58 11.17 -7.41 -0.96
C GLU A 58 10.65 -6.60 -2.15
N LEU A 59 9.45 -6.01 -2.05
CA LEU A 59 8.90 -5.16 -3.09
C LEU A 59 8.79 -3.71 -2.64
N TRP A 60 8.07 -3.43 -1.55
CA TRP A 60 7.78 -2.05 -1.18
C TRP A 60 9.05 -1.34 -0.70
N LEU A 61 9.74 -1.89 0.31
CA LEU A 61 10.96 -1.31 0.86
C LEU A 61 12.07 -1.16 -0.19
N LYS A 62 12.26 -2.13 -1.09
CA LYS A 62 13.23 -2.00 -2.19
C LYS A 62 12.90 -0.85 -3.13
N THR A 63 11.61 -0.65 -3.43
CA THR A 63 11.15 0.47 -4.27
C THR A 63 11.34 1.80 -3.55
N VAL A 64 10.93 1.90 -2.28
CA VAL A 64 11.10 3.11 -1.45
C VAL A 64 12.58 3.48 -1.29
N LYS A 65 13.46 2.51 -1.02
CA LYS A 65 14.92 2.73 -0.96
C LYS A 65 15.46 3.33 -2.25
N LYS A 66 14.99 2.84 -3.41
CA LYS A 66 15.40 3.36 -4.72
C LYS A 66 14.93 4.80 -4.93
N ILE A 67 13.65 5.10 -4.66
CA ILE A 67 13.11 6.46 -4.76
C ILE A 67 13.89 7.43 -3.85
N ARG A 68 14.19 7.02 -2.60
CA ARG A 68 15.02 7.80 -1.67
C ARG A 68 16.42 8.07 -2.21
N GLN A 69 17.06 7.08 -2.82
CA GLN A 69 18.38 7.23 -3.43
C GLN A 69 18.34 8.24 -4.60
N GLU A 70 17.35 8.12 -5.49
CA GLU A 70 17.23 9.02 -6.65
C GLU A 70 16.89 10.46 -6.24
N LEU A 71 16.06 10.65 -5.21
CA LEU A 71 15.72 11.98 -4.70
C LEU A 71 16.79 12.57 -3.77
N SER A 72 17.69 11.75 -3.23
CA SER A 72 18.73 12.17 -2.28
C SER A 72 18.21 12.94 -1.05
N ARG A 73 16.97 12.69 -0.64
CA ARG A 73 16.36 13.27 0.56
C ARG A 73 15.40 12.28 1.23
N PRO A 74 15.06 12.48 2.51
CA PRO A 74 13.96 11.75 3.16
C PRO A 74 12.63 11.94 2.42
N LEU A 75 11.74 10.96 2.56
CA LEU A 75 10.55 10.79 1.75
C LEU A 75 9.25 11.12 2.49
N ARG A 76 8.26 11.60 1.72
CA ARG A 76 6.87 11.81 2.10
C ARG A 76 6.01 10.65 1.63
N LEU A 77 5.13 10.15 2.50
CA LEU A 77 4.33 8.95 2.25
C LEU A 77 2.84 9.22 2.42
N LEU A 78 2.03 8.74 1.48
CA LEU A 78 0.59 8.50 1.66
C LEU A 78 0.38 6.98 1.73
N THR A 79 -0.22 6.45 2.80
CA THR A 79 -0.40 4.99 2.96
C THR A 79 -1.68 4.61 3.72
N LEU A 80 -2.03 3.34 3.66
CA LEU A 80 -3.01 2.68 4.53
C LEU A 80 -2.23 1.74 5.46
N PRO A 81 -1.77 2.24 6.62
CA PRO A 81 -0.75 1.54 7.41
C PRO A 81 -1.25 0.27 8.09
N GLY A 82 -2.56 0.15 8.26
CA GLY A 82 -3.18 -0.88 9.10
C GLY A 82 -2.70 -0.79 10.55
N ARG A 83 -3.27 -1.67 11.39
CA ARG A 83 -3.07 -1.70 12.85
C ARG A 83 -1.63 -1.44 13.31
N HIS A 84 -0.68 -2.23 12.81
CA HIS A 84 0.71 -2.26 13.31
C HIS A 84 1.66 -1.36 12.52
N ARG A 85 1.19 -0.66 11.47
CA ARG A 85 2.02 0.26 10.68
C ARG A 85 3.34 -0.33 10.17
N PHE A 86 3.36 -1.63 9.84
CA PHE A 86 4.61 -2.36 9.56
C PHE A 86 5.48 -1.69 8.50
N GLU A 87 4.90 -1.19 7.41
CA GLU A 87 5.71 -0.52 6.39
C GLU A 87 6.29 0.81 6.88
N ILE A 88 5.58 1.56 7.74
CA ILE A 88 6.10 2.78 8.33
C ILE A 88 7.28 2.45 9.24
N GLY A 89 7.13 1.45 10.11
CA GLY A 89 8.22 0.98 10.98
C GLY A 89 9.43 0.49 10.20
N LEU A 90 9.23 -0.25 9.11
CA LEU A 90 10.30 -0.65 8.19
C LEU A 90 11.02 0.55 7.56
N TYR A 91 10.28 1.54 7.08
CA TYR A 91 10.84 2.71 6.42
C TYR A 91 11.55 3.64 7.40
N GLU A 92 11.06 3.75 8.64
CA GLU A 92 11.70 4.50 9.70
C GLU A 92 13.00 3.83 10.16
N LYS A 93 12.99 2.51 10.40
CA LYS A 93 14.20 1.74 10.75
C LYS A 93 15.32 1.94 9.73
N GLU A 94 14.95 2.12 8.46
CA GLU A 94 15.85 2.36 7.33
C GLU A 94 16.12 3.85 7.05
N LYS A 95 15.62 4.75 7.91
CA LYS A 95 15.77 6.21 7.84
C LYS A 95 15.35 6.79 6.49
N LEU A 96 14.23 6.30 5.96
CA LEU A 96 13.73 6.69 4.65
C LEU A 96 12.72 7.83 4.72
N LEU A 97 12.00 7.99 5.83
CA LEU A 97 10.90 8.95 5.97
C LEU A 97 11.39 10.31 6.43
N ALA A 98 10.82 11.36 5.86
CA ALA A 98 11.01 12.73 6.31
C ALA A 98 10.33 12.98 7.66
N ARG A 99 10.82 14.00 8.36
CA ARG A 99 10.21 14.50 9.60
C ARG A 99 9.77 15.94 9.38
N THR A 100 8.69 16.33 10.06
CA THR A 100 8.11 17.67 10.02
C THR A 100 7.73 18.11 11.42
N SER A 101 7.66 19.41 11.66
CA SER A 101 7.08 19.94 12.91
C SER A 101 5.63 20.32 12.67
N VAL A 102 4.73 19.84 13.53
CA VAL A 102 3.31 20.22 13.57
C VAL A 102 2.99 20.59 15.01
N ASP A 103 2.53 21.83 15.23
CA ASP A 103 2.22 22.36 16.57
C ASP A 103 3.37 22.23 17.59
N GLY A 104 4.61 22.32 17.12
CA GLY A 104 5.81 22.22 17.95
C GLY A 104 6.29 20.79 18.22
N GLU A 105 5.54 19.76 17.79
CA GLU A 105 5.94 18.35 17.89
C GLU A 105 6.58 17.85 16.60
N GLU A 106 7.64 17.03 16.72
CA GLU A 106 8.23 16.35 15.57
C GLU A 106 7.39 15.13 15.19
N ARG A 107 7.01 15.04 13.91
CA ARG A 107 6.19 13.97 13.36
C ARG A 107 6.81 13.41 12.08
N LEU A 108 6.53 12.16 11.75
CA LEU A 108 6.88 11.62 10.43
C LEU A 108 6.02 12.28 9.35
N ASP A 109 6.60 12.68 8.22
CA ASP A 109 5.90 13.28 7.07
C ASP A 109 5.14 12.20 6.29
N VAL A 110 4.16 11.61 6.97
CA VAL A 110 3.32 10.50 6.54
C VAL A 110 1.87 10.90 6.74
N VAL A 111 1.04 10.69 5.72
CA VAL A 111 -0.41 10.76 5.78
C VAL A 111 -0.96 9.34 5.76
N GLY A 112 -1.57 8.92 6.86
CA GLY A 112 -2.17 7.60 7.03
C GLY A 112 -3.69 7.64 6.97
N PHE A 113 -4.30 6.60 6.41
CA PHE A 113 -5.75 6.37 6.48
C PHE A 113 -6.09 5.06 7.17
N GLU A 114 -7.09 5.11 8.04
CA GLU A 114 -7.71 3.92 8.63
C GLU A 114 -9.23 4.10 8.67
N TYR A 115 -9.94 3.10 8.13
CA TYR A 115 -11.39 3.13 8.08
C TYR A 115 -12.02 2.60 9.36
N ASP A 116 -11.37 1.65 10.05
CA ASP A 116 -11.86 1.08 11.30
C ASP A 116 -11.58 2.04 12.48
N PRO A 117 -12.62 2.57 13.15
CA PRO A 117 -12.43 3.55 14.23
C PRO A 117 -11.63 3.02 15.42
N THR A 118 -11.68 1.70 15.66
CA THR A 118 -10.94 1.08 16.77
C THR A 118 -9.46 1.06 16.44
N GLN A 119 -9.11 0.62 15.22
CA GLN A 119 -7.72 0.64 14.76
C GLN A 119 -7.18 2.05 14.64
N PHE A 120 -8.01 2.99 14.19
CA PHE A 120 -7.68 4.41 14.13
C PHE A 120 -7.32 4.94 15.53
N GLY A 121 -8.16 4.69 16.54
CA GLY A 121 -7.91 5.12 17.92
C GLY A 121 -6.60 4.57 18.49
N LEU A 122 -6.32 3.28 18.26
CA LEU A 122 -5.05 2.65 18.67
C LEU A 122 -3.84 3.28 17.97
N MET A 123 -3.99 3.66 16.71
CA MET A 123 -2.93 4.30 15.96
C MET A 123 -2.70 5.75 16.39
N MET A 124 -3.74 6.49 16.77
CA MET A 124 -3.58 7.88 17.25
C MET A 124 -2.63 8.00 18.45
N THR A 125 -2.55 6.98 19.29
CA THR A 125 -1.65 6.93 20.45
C THR A 125 -0.28 6.34 20.14
N ALA A 126 -0.04 5.87 18.92
CA ALA A 126 1.19 5.18 18.56
C ALA A 126 2.27 6.18 18.12
N GLU A 127 3.46 6.04 18.70
CA GLU A 127 4.67 6.76 18.30
C GLU A 127 5.41 6.03 17.17
N PRO A 128 6.31 6.71 16.42
CA PRO A 128 6.26 8.15 16.25
C PRO A 128 4.93 8.60 15.63
N ARG A 129 4.45 9.78 16.02
CA ARG A 129 3.25 10.37 15.42
C ARG A 129 3.43 10.62 13.92
N LEU A 130 2.35 10.38 13.18
CA LEU A 130 2.26 10.73 11.76
C LEU A 130 1.85 12.20 11.65
N ARG A 131 2.28 12.87 10.57
CA ARG A 131 1.85 14.23 10.26
C ARG A 131 0.33 14.34 10.27
N GLU A 132 -0.34 13.42 9.57
CA GLU A 132 -1.79 13.26 9.58
C GLU A 132 -2.13 11.77 9.69
N LEU A 133 -3.02 11.42 10.61
CA LEU A 133 -3.73 10.15 10.60
C LEU A 133 -5.22 10.47 10.47
N LEU A 134 -5.84 9.97 9.40
CA LEU A 134 -7.19 10.34 9.01
C LEU A 134 -8.13 9.13 9.10
N CYS A 135 -9.27 9.34 9.75
CA CYS A 135 -10.30 8.30 9.87
C CYS A 135 -11.19 8.31 8.63
N GLY A 136 -11.34 7.18 7.94
CA GLY A 136 -12.27 7.01 6.83
C GLY A 136 -11.65 6.46 5.54
N ASP A 137 -12.37 6.65 4.43
CA ASP A 137 -12.01 6.09 3.11
C ASP A 137 -11.07 7.03 2.33
N VAL A 138 -9.86 6.55 2.06
CA VAL A 138 -8.85 7.26 1.25
C VAL A 138 -9.34 7.55 -0.16
N LEU A 139 -10.13 6.66 -0.79
CA LEU A 139 -10.62 6.87 -2.15
C LEU A 139 -11.59 8.04 -2.19
N LYS A 140 -12.49 8.14 -1.20
CA LYS A 140 -13.38 9.31 -1.06
C LYS A 140 -12.60 10.62 -0.89
N ALA A 141 -11.56 10.61 -0.06
CA ALA A 141 -10.70 11.78 0.16
C ALA A 141 -9.88 12.19 -1.07
N LEU A 142 -9.43 11.22 -1.86
CA LEU A 142 -8.76 11.45 -3.13
C LEU A 142 -9.73 12.06 -4.16
N VAL A 143 -10.94 11.50 -4.30
CA VAL A 143 -11.90 11.87 -5.34
C VAL A 143 -12.65 13.17 -5.06
N ASP A 144 -12.96 13.47 -3.80
CA ASP A 144 -13.69 14.67 -3.42
C ASP A 144 -12.82 15.61 -2.58
N PRO A 145 -12.29 16.70 -3.17
CA PRO A 145 -11.52 17.71 -2.44
C PRO A 145 -12.29 18.38 -1.30
N LYS A 146 -13.62 18.37 -1.34
CA LYS A 146 -14.50 18.98 -0.34
C LYS A 146 -14.93 17.99 0.75
N SER A 147 -14.52 16.72 0.64
CA SER A 147 -14.74 15.76 1.72
C SER A 147 -13.95 16.16 2.97
N GLU A 148 -14.37 15.62 4.11
CA GLU A 148 -13.76 15.84 5.43
C GLU A 148 -12.22 15.75 5.41
N ASN A 149 -11.69 14.75 4.69
CA ASN A 149 -10.25 14.47 4.62
C ASN A 149 -9.59 14.97 3.32
N GLY A 150 -10.35 15.53 2.38
CA GLY A 150 -9.88 15.86 1.03
C GLY A 150 -8.88 17.01 0.99
N SER A 151 -9.03 17.98 1.88
CA SER A 151 -8.12 19.12 2.04
C SER A 151 -6.79 18.71 2.68
N ALA A 152 -6.82 17.84 3.70
CA ALA A 152 -5.64 17.37 4.43
C ALA A 152 -4.66 16.62 3.51
N ILE A 153 -5.16 15.73 2.63
CA ILE A 153 -4.32 15.07 1.62
C ILE A 153 -3.65 16.10 0.71
N ARG A 154 -4.42 17.06 0.19
CA ARG A 154 -3.91 18.06 -0.77
C ARG A 154 -2.89 19.00 -0.14
N ALA A 155 -3.05 19.34 1.13
CA ALA A 155 -2.11 20.17 1.87
C ALA A 155 -0.74 19.52 2.06
N CYS A 156 -0.67 18.18 2.00
CA CYS A 156 0.57 17.42 2.15
C CYS A 156 1.19 17.01 0.80
N ALA A 157 0.45 17.15 -0.30
CA ALA A 157 0.94 16.84 -1.64
C ALA A 157 2.05 17.81 -2.09
N PRO A 158 2.99 17.36 -2.96
CA PRO A 158 3.04 16.03 -3.56
C PRO A 158 3.77 15.01 -2.65
N TYR A 159 3.50 13.72 -2.90
CA TYR A 159 4.07 12.58 -2.15
C TYR A 159 5.14 11.86 -2.96
N ASP A 160 6.19 11.37 -2.31
CA ASP A 160 7.21 10.57 -3.00
C ASP A 160 6.78 9.11 -3.19
N VAL A 161 5.93 8.64 -2.28
CA VAL A 161 5.35 7.29 -2.32
C VAL A 161 3.86 7.39 -1.99
N ILE A 162 3.03 6.82 -2.86
CA ILE A 162 1.60 6.59 -2.62
C ILE A 162 1.39 5.07 -2.56
N ASN A 163 1.01 4.55 -1.39
CA ASN A 163 0.71 3.14 -1.18
C ASN A 163 -0.78 2.93 -0.89
N LEU A 164 -1.53 2.58 -1.93
CA LEU A 164 -2.95 2.22 -1.87
C LEU A 164 -3.09 0.71 -1.62
N ASP A 165 -2.83 0.25 -0.40
CA ASP A 165 -3.07 -1.13 0.05
C ASP A 165 -4.56 -1.41 0.34
N LEU A 166 -5.43 -1.13 -0.65
CA LEU A 166 -6.88 -1.12 -0.47
C LEU A 166 -7.44 -2.50 -0.14
N THR A 167 -6.86 -3.56 -0.70
CA THR A 167 -7.33 -4.95 -0.51
C THR A 167 -8.82 -5.14 -0.77
N THR A 168 -9.45 -4.27 -1.55
CA THR A 168 -10.84 -4.34 -2.03
C THR A 168 -10.88 -4.74 -3.51
N ASN A 169 -12.06 -4.92 -4.08
CA ASN A 169 -12.23 -5.09 -5.53
C ASN A 169 -11.98 -3.77 -6.26
N ILE A 170 -11.52 -3.82 -7.50
CA ILE A 170 -11.32 -2.61 -8.33
C ILE A 170 -12.63 -1.93 -8.73
N ALA A 171 -13.75 -2.66 -8.69
CA ALA A 171 -15.08 -2.18 -9.04
C ALA A 171 -16.14 -3.08 -8.41
N ASN A 172 -16.99 -2.54 -7.54
CA ASN A 172 -18.16 -3.26 -7.04
C ASN A 172 -19.39 -2.93 -7.90
N ARG A 173 -20.38 -3.83 -7.96
CA ARG A 173 -21.61 -3.70 -8.78
C ARG A 173 -22.43 -2.41 -8.57
N ASN A 174 -22.19 -1.67 -7.50
CA ASN A 174 -22.92 -0.45 -7.14
C ASN A 174 -22.08 0.83 -7.29
N ASP A 175 -20.85 0.73 -7.81
CA ASP A 175 -19.93 1.86 -7.93
C ASP A 175 -20.25 2.78 -9.12
N GLY A 176 -21.14 2.34 -10.00
CA GLY A 176 -21.48 3.02 -11.26
C GLY A 176 -20.39 2.85 -12.33
N PRO A 177 -20.49 3.59 -13.45
CA PRO A 177 -19.64 3.37 -14.63
C PRO A 177 -18.18 3.75 -14.44
N TYR A 178 -17.86 4.53 -13.39
CA TYR A 178 -16.50 4.95 -13.09
C TYR A 178 -16.22 4.78 -11.59
N PRO A 179 -15.68 3.61 -11.17
CA PRO A 179 -15.53 3.26 -9.77
C PRO A 179 -14.59 4.19 -8.98
N PRO A 180 -14.80 4.31 -7.65
CA PRO A 180 -13.93 5.09 -6.77
C PRO A 180 -12.46 4.73 -6.88
N PHE A 181 -12.13 3.44 -7.10
CA PHE A 181 -10.76 2.98 -7.28
C PHE A 181 -10.09 3.65 -8.50
N LEU A 182 -10.72 3.59 -9.68
CA LEU A 182 -10.17 4.20 -10.90
C LEU A 182 -10.10 5.72 -10.75
N LYS A 183 -11.15 6.36 -10.20
CA LYS A 183 -11.14 7.80 -9.89
C LYS A 183 -9.96 8.16 -8.97
N GLY A 184 -9.80 7.46 -7.85
CA GLY A 184 -8.76 7.72 -6.87
C GLY A 184 -7.35 7.59 -7.44
N VAL A 185 -7.10 6.55 -8.26
CA VAL A 185 -5.79 6.40 -8.93
C VAL A 185 -5.53 7.55 -9.92
N ARG A 186 -6.53 7.97 -10.68
CA ARG A 186 -6.41 9.15 -11.56
C ARG A 186 -6.07 10.41 -10.75
N GLU A 187 -6.75 10.63 -9.63
CA GLU A 187 -6.49 11.78 -8.74
C GLU A 187 -5.09 11.75 -8.14
N CYS A 188 -4.51 10.57 -7.89
CA CYS A 188 -3.11 10.48 -7.48
C CYS A 188 -2.17 11.12 -8.51
N PHE A 189 -2.37 10.90 -9.82
CA PHE A 189 -1.54 11.55 -10.84
C PHE A 189 -1.72 13.07 -10.85
N GLN A 190 -2.94 13.55 -10.64
CA GLN A 190 -3.24 14.98 -10.53
C GLN A 190 -2.55 15.62 -9.31
N LEU A 191 -2.60 14.96 -8.15
CA LEU A 191 -1.92 15.41 -6.91
C LEU A 191 -0.40 15.50 -7.08
N GLN A 192 0.17 14.70 -7.99
CA GLN A 192 1.60 14.69 -8.26
C GLN A 192 2.03 15.78 -9.25
N GLY A 193 1.11 16.59 -9.80
CA GLY A 193 1.42 17.56 -10.86
C GLY A 193 2.60 18.50 -10.58
N SER A 194 2.85 18.87 -9.31
CA SER A 194 3.98 19.71 -8.89
C SER A 194 5.24 18.94 -8.48
N HIS A 195 5.21 17.60 -8.49
CA HIS A 195 6.34 16.76 -8.08
C HIS A 195 7.52 16.90 -9.07
N ALA A 196 8.70 17.20 -8.53
CA ALA A 196 9.89 17.55 -9.32
C ALA A 196 10.77 16.35 -9.69
N GLY A 197 10.57 15.19 -9.08
CA GLY A 197 11.41 14.00 -9.26
C GLY A 197 10.62 12.72 -9.52
N PRO A 198 11.30 11.56 -9.46
CA PRO A 198 10.64 10.26 -9.51
C PRO A 198 9.79 10.02 -8.25
N TRP A 199 8.68 9.32 -8.39
CA TRP A 199 7.81 8.90 -7.29
C TRP A 199 7.29 7.49 -7.55
N ALA A 200 6.77 6.84 -6.51
CA ALA A 200 6.22 5.48 -6.62
C ALA A 200 4.73 5.44 -6.30
N MET A 201 4.00 4.65 -7.10
CA MET A 201 2.63 4.23 -6.79
C MET A 201 2.62 2.73 -6.52
N MET A 202 2.00 2.33 -5.42
CA MET A 202 1.81 0.93 -5.07
C MET A 202 0.32 0.70 -4.87
N VAL A 203 -0.27 -0.25 -5.57
CA VAL A 203 -1.70 -0.54 -5.49
C VAL A 203 -1.91 -2.01 -5.19
N THR A 204 -2.72 -2.31 -4.17
CA THR A 204 -3.14 -3.67 -3.83
C THR A 204 -4.64 -3.80 -3.95
N PHE A 205 -5.12 -4.82 -4.66
CA PHE A 205 -6.54 -5.13 -4.76
C PHE A 205 -6.77 -6.64 -4.80
N ARG A 206 -8.02 -7.04 -4.58
CA ARG A 206 -8.46 -8.43 -4.73
C ARG A 206 -8.74 -8.73 -6.19
N ALA A 207 -8.12 -9.79 -6.70
CA ALA A 207 -8.47 -10.35 -7.99
C ALA A 207 -9.28 -11.64 -7.81
N GLY A 208 -10.27 -11.85 -8.68
CA GLY A 208 -11.03 -13.10 -8.73
C GLY A 208 -12.33 -13.12 -7.93
N THR A 209 -13.03 -11.99 -7.76
CA THR A 209 -14.34 -11.99 -7.09
C THR A 209 -15.50 -11.93 -8.10
N PRO A 210 -16.58 -12.73 -7.92
CA PRO A 210 -17.86 -12.57 -8.65
C PRO A 210 -18.53 -11.20 -8.45
N GLU A 211 -18.00 -10.43 -7.51
CA GLU A 211 -18.47 -9.12 -7.07
C GLU A 211 -17.98 -7.99 -7.98
N THR A 212 -16.98 -8.27 -8.85
CA THR A 212 -16.53 -7.28 -9.82
C THR A 212 -17.66 -6.93 -10.77
N ASP A 213 -17.95 -5.64 -10.95
CA ASP A 213 -19.00 -5.19 -11.87
C ASP A 213 -18.69 -5.64 -13.31
N PRO A 214 -19.57 -6.44 -13.94
CA PRO A 214 -19.36 -6.90 -15.31
C PRO A 214 -19.20 -5.77 -16.33
N SER A 215 -19.88 -4.63 -16.11
CA SER A 215 -19.80 -3.47 -17.01
C SER A 215 -18.42 -2.80 -16.97
N VAL A 216 -17.81 -2.74 -15.77
CA VAL A 216 -16.46 -2.20 -15.61
C VAL A 216 -15.43 -3.18 -16.17
N LEU A 217 -15.61 -4.48 -15.95
CA LEU A 217 -14.75 -5.50 -16.53
C LEU A 217 -14.78 -5.45 -18.06
N GLU A 218 -15.96 -5.22 -18.64
CA GLU A 218 -16.13 -5.08 -20.08
C GLU A 218 -15.44 -3.81 -20.61
N THR A 219 -15.62 -2.68 -19.93
CA THR A 219 -14.92 -1.43 -20.27
C THR A 219 -13.40 -1.60 -20.23
N LEU A 220 -12.89 -2.27 -19.20
CA LEU A 220 -11.48 -2.58 -19.07
C LEU A 220 -11.02 -3.54 -20.20
N ARG A 221 -11.80 -4.57 -20.51
CA ARG A 221 -11.51 -5.51 -21.60
C ARG A 221 -11.42 -4.80 -22.95
N GLU A 222 -12.37 -3.93 -23.27
CA GLU A 222 -12.34 -3.11 -24.49
C GLU A 222 -11.10 -2.22 -24.53
N PHE A 223 -10.78 -1.57 -23.42
CA PHE A 223 -9.56 -0.76 -23.30
C PHE A 223 -8.28 -1.59 -23.53
N PHE A 224 -8.20 -2.81 -23.00
CA PHE A 224 -7.08 -3.71 -23.27
C PHE A 224 -7.05 -4.10 -24.76
N GLN A 225 -8.19 -4.42 -25.35
CA GLN A 225 -8.28 -4.79 -26.76
C GLN A 225 -7.80 -3.65 -27.69
N GLN A 226 -8.22 -2.41 -27.41
CA GLN A 226 -7.76 -1.22 -28.14
C GLN A 226 -6.24 -1.04 -28.06
N ASN A 227 -5.62 -1.32 -26.90
CA ASN A 227 -4.16 -1.27 -26.76
C ASN A 227 -3.44 -2.33 -27.61
N LEU A 228 -4.00 -3.54 -27.73
CA LEU A 228 -3.46 -4.59 -28.60
C LEU A 228 -3.59 -4.25 -30.08
N GLU A 229 -4.64 -3.53 -30.47
CA GLU A 229 -4.87 -3.10 -31.85
C GLU A 229 -3.98 -1.91 -32.24
N LYS A 230 -3.83 -0.94 -31.32
CA LYS A 230 -3.07 0.29 -31.54
C LYS A 230 -1.56 0.07 -31.55
N HIS A 231 -1.05 -0.86 -30.74
CA HIS A 231 0.38 -1.01 -30.50
C HIS A 231 0.88 -2.42 -30.83
N LEU A 232 1.49 -2.59 -32.02
CA LEU A 232 2.02 -3.88 -32.48
C LEU A 232 2.95 -4.54 -31.45
N LYS A 233 3.88 -3.78 -30.87
CA LYS A 233 4.80 -4.26 -29.83
C LYS A 233 4.05 -4.84 -28.61
N VAL A 234 2.98 -4.18 -28.17
CA VAL A 234 2.15 -4.62 -27.04
C VAL A 234 1.43 -5.93 -27.38
N LYS A 235 0.98 -6.08 -28.63
CA LYS A 235 0.37 -7.30 -29.14
C LYS A 235 1.34 -8.48 -29.20
N GLU A 236 2.54 -8.26 -29.73
CA GLU A 236 3.60 -9.28 -29.81
C GLU A 236 3.94 -9.82 -28.41
N HIS A 237 4.20 -8.93 -27.46
CA HIS A 237 4.46 -9.32 -26.08
C HIS A 237 3.28 -10.03 -25.39
N CYS A 238 2.04 -9.65 -25.72
CA CYS A 238 0.84 -10.36 -25.23
C CYS A 238 0.80 -11.81 -25.75
N ILE A 239 1.08 -12.01 -27.04
CA ILE A 239 1.12 -13.34 -27.66
C ILE A 239 2.26 -14.17 -27.06
N ASP A 240 3.43 -13.58 -26.84
CA ASP A 240 4.57 -14.28 -26.24
C ASP A 240 4.28 -14.77 -24.83
N ARG A 241 3.63 -13.93 -24.01
CA ARG A 241 3.31 -14.25 -22.62
C ARG A 241 2.15 -15.22 -22.48
N TYR A 242 1.02 -14.93 -23.12
CA TYR A 242 -0.25 -15.63 -22.87
C TYR A 242 -0.62 -16.65 -23.96
N ARG A 243 0.14 -16.70 -25.07
CA ARG A 243 -0.15 -17.58 -26.22
C ARG A 243 -1.55 -17.38 -26.81
N VAL A 244 -2.08 -16.16 -26.67
CA VAL A 244 -3.38 -15.72 -27.19
C VAL A 244 -3.26 -14.31 -27.76
N SER A 245 -4.22 -13.89 -28.57
CA SER A 245 -4.12 -12.65 -29.35
C SER A 245 -5.16 -11.59 -28.99
N THR A 246 -6.11 -11.92 -28.12
CA THR A 246 -7.21 -11.02 -27.74
C THR A 246 -7.27 -10.80 -26.24
N ALA A 247 -7.73 -9.62 -25.82
CA ALA A 247 -7.92 -9.31 -24.40
C ALA A 247 -8.95 -10.24 -23.74
N LYS A 248 -9.98 -10.66 -24.50
CA LYS A 248 -11.01 -11.60 -24.06
C LYS A 248 -10.39 -12.93 -23.64
N GLU A 249 -9.58 -13.53 -24.51
CA GLU A 249 -8.95 -14.82 -24.21
C GLU A 249 -8.00 -14.74 -22.99
N VAL A 250 -7.28 -13.62 -22.82
CA VAL A 250 -6.44 -13.43 -21.63
C VAL A 250 -7.28 -13.44 -20.36
N LEU A 251 -8.38 -12.69 -20.33
CA LEU A 251 -9.28 -12.61 -19.17
C LEU A 251 -10.05 -13.93 -18.92
N GLU A 252 -10.34 -14.71 -19.96
CA GLU A 252 -11.01 -16.01 -19.81
C GLU A 252 -10.04 -17.11 -19.32
N ARG A 253 -8.81 -17.16 -19.85
CA ARG A 253 -7.83 -18.20 -19.48
C ARG A 253 -7.07 -17.87 -18.19
N HIS A 254 -6.90 -16.58 -17.89
CA HIS A 254 -6.14 -16.09 -16.75
C HIS A 254 -6.89 -14.95 -16.05
N PRO A 255 -8.07 -15.19 -15.46
CA PRO A 255 -8.95 -14.11 -14.99
C PRO A 255 -8.29 -13.15 -13.99
N GLU A 256 -7.57 -13.68 -13.00
CA GLU A 256 -6.96 -12.84 -11.97
C GLU A 256 -5.71 -12.09 -12.46
N GLU A 257 -4.91 -12.72 -13.33
CA GLU A 257 -3.72 -12.07 -13.92
C GLU A 257 -4.13 -11.09 -15.02
N GLY A 258 -5.10 -11.46 -15.85
CA GLY A 258 -5.68 -10.60 -16.88
C GLY A 258 -6.31 -9.35 -16.28
N LEU A 259 -6.99 -9.47 -15.13
CA LEU A 259 -7.50 -8.32 -14.38
C LEU A 259 -6.38 -7.39 -13.92
N ALA A 260 -5.29 -7.96 -13.41
CA ALA A 260 -4.10 -7.20 -13.03
C ALA A 260 -3.42 -6.54 -14.22
N GLN A 261 -3.36 -7.23 -15.36
CA GLN A 261 -2.76 -6.75 -16.59
C GLN A 261 -3.53 -5.56 -17.15
N VAL A 262 -4.86 -5.66 -17.23
CA VAL A 262 -5.69 -4.56 -17.72
C VAL A 262 -5.70 -3.37 -16.78
N THR A 263 -5.73 -3.62 -15.46
CA THR A 263 -5.61 -2.56 -14.46
C THR A 263 -4.28 -1.84 -14.59
N ALA A 264 -3.17 -2.57 -14.73
CA ALA A 264 -1.84 -1.97 -14.89
C ALA A 264 -1.74 -1.13 -16.18
N LYS A 265 -2.29 -1.61 -17.30
CA LYS A 265 -2.37 -0.84 -18.55
C LYS A 265 -3.13 0.47 -18.35
N TRP A 266 -4.27 0.39 -17.68
CA TRP A 266 -5.11 1.54 -17.43
C TRP A 266 -4.40 2.58 -16.56
N ILE A 267 -3.66 2.14 -15.53
CA ILE A 267 -2.84 3.02 -14.67
C ILE A 267 -1.73 3.71 -15.48
N ILE A 268 -1.02 2.97 -16.36
CA ILE A 268 0.00 3.56 -17.22
C ILE A 268 -0.61 4.61 -18.15
N GLU A 269 -1.77 4.35 -18.76
CA GLU A 269 -2.46 5.32 -19.61
C GLU A 269 -2.85 6.59 -18.84
N GLN A 270 -3.33 6.45 -17.60
CA GLN A 270 -3.58 7.63 -16.77
C GLN A 270 -2.27 8.39 -16.51
N GLY A 271 -1.18 7.70 -16.20
CA GLY A 271 0.14 8.32 -16.09
C GLY A 271 0.51 9.15 -17.31
N HIS A 272 0.39 8.58 -18.50
CA HIS A 272 0.65 9.26 -19.77
C HIS A 272 -0.25 10.49 -19.98
N SER A 273 -1.53 10.41 -19.60
CA SER A 273 -2.45 11.56 -19.69
C SER A 273 -2.06 12.75 -18.79
N PHE A 274 -1.19 12.52 -17.80
CA PHE A 274 -0.62 13.53 -16.91
C PHE A 274 0.90 13.70 -17.09
N GLU A 275 1.45 13.28 -18.24
CA GLU A 275 2.87 13.40 -18.61
C GLU A 275 3.85 12.62 -17.70
N TRP A 276 3.39 11.52 -17.10
CA TRP A 276 4.20 10.60 -16.31
C TRP A 276 4.61 9.37 -17.11
N GLU A 277 5.92 9.16 -17.25
CA GLU A 277 6.48 7.93 -17.82
C GLU A 277 6.57 6.84 -16.75
N CYS A 278 6.19 5.61 -17.09
CA CYS A 278 6.36 4.44 -16.24
C CYS A 278 7.77 3.86 -16.43
N ARG A 279 8.74 4.32 -15.64
CA ARG A 279 10.12 3.84 -15.69
C ARG A 279 10.27 2.38 -15.29
N LYS A 280 9.47 1.93 -14.32
CA LYS A 280 9.51 0.55 -13.84
C LYS A 280 8.14 0.06 -13.40
N TYR A 281 7.91 -1.22 -13.67
CA TYR A 281 6.74 -1.95 -13.23
C TYR A 281 7.17 -3.26 -12.54
N ARG A 282 6.48 -3.60 -11.45
CA ARG A 282 6.54 -4.92 -10.81
C ARG A 282 5.14 -5.33 -10.37
N HIS A 283 4.93 -6.63 -10.32
CA HIS A 283 3.67 -7.26 -9.98
C HIS A 283 3.95 -8.42 -9.01
N ALA A 284 3.27 -8.44 -7.87
CA ALA A 284 3.20 -9.62 -6.99
C ALA A 284 1.79 -10.19 -6.94
N ALA A 285 1.73 -11.52 -6.90
CA ALA A 285 0.51 -12.30 -6.75
C ALA A 285 0.64 -13.24 -5.55
N TYR A 286 -0.41 -13.32 -4.72
CA TYR A 286 -0.52 -14.30 -3.65
C TYR A 286 -1.96 -14.48 -3.21
N ASP A 287 -2.26 -15.62 -2.60
CA ASP A 287 -3.57 -15.99 -2.15
C ASP A 287 -3.74 -15.73 -0.65
N ARG A 288 -4.97 -15.34 -0.27
CA ARG A 288 -5.42 -15.41 1.10
C ARG A 288 -6.24 -16.67 1.27
N THR A 289 -5.90 -17.47 2.27
CA THR A 289 -6.59 -18.72 2.57
C THR A 289 -7.39 -18.61 3.85
N PHE A 290 -8.52 -19.30 3.93
CA PHE A 290 -9.19 -19.59 5.18
C PHE A 290 -8.29 -20.43 6.11
N HIS A 291 -8.63 -20.50 7.40
CA HIS A 291 -7.93 -21.37 8.36
C HIS A 291 -7.93 -22.85 7.94
N GLU A 292 -8.90 -23.28 7.13
CA GLU A 292 -8.99 -24.63 6.55
C GLU A 292 -8.13 -24.81 5.28
N GLY A 293 -7.27 -23.83 4.93
CA GLY A 293 -6.36 -23.91 3.79
C GLY A 293 -7.01 -23.64 2.42
N ARG A 294 -8.31 -23.41 2.35
CA ARG A 294 -9.01 -23.07 1.10
C ARG A 294 -8.75 -21.62 0.69
N LYS A 295 -8.49 -21.38 -0.60
CA LYS A 295 -8.37 -20.03 -1.16
C LYS A 295 -9.65 -19.23 -0.94
N ARG A 296 -9.53 -18.04 -0.35
CA ARG A 296 -10.60 -17.07 -0.13
C ARG A 296 -10.66 -16.05 -1.27
N TYR A 297 -9.51 -15.46 -1.61
CA TYR A 297 -9.34 -14.56 -2.75
C TYR A 297 -7.85 -14.45 -3.10
N SER A 298 -7.55 -14.00 -4.32
CA SER A 298 -6.20 -13.58 -4.69
C SER A 298 -5.98 -12.10 -4.41
N LEU A 299 -4.78 -11.76 -4.00
CA LEU A 299 -4.29 -10.39 -3.97
C LEU A 299 -3.35 -10.17 -5.16
N ARG A 300 -3.45 -8.97 -5.73
CA ARG A 300 -2.57 -8.47 -6.77
C ARG A 300 -1.98 -7.17 -6.28
N LYS A 301 -0.65 -7.11 -6.26
CA LYS A 301 0.12 -5.91 -5.91
C LYS A 301 0.82 -5.40 -7.14
N LEU A 302 0.44 -4.21 -7.59
CA LEU A 302 1.09 -3.50 -8.68
C LEU A 302 1.99 -2.41 -8.09
N VAL A 303 3.23 -2.34 -8.55
CA VAL A 303 4.21 -1.34 -8.11
C VAL A 303 4.77 -0.64 -9.34
N PHE A 304 4.62 0.68 -9.36
CA PHE A 304 5.04 1.55 -10.45
C PHE A 304 6.03 2.58 -9.93
N GLU A 305 7.08 2.83 -10.71
CA GLU A 305 7.98 3.97 -10.54
C GLU A 305 7.75 4.93 -11.70
N PHE A 306 7.30 6.14 -11.39
CA PHE A 306 6.99 7.19 -12.35
C PHE A 306 8.03 8.30 -12.31
N SER A 307 8.23 8.98 -13.43
CA SER A 307 8.98 10.25 -13.47
C SER A 307 8.47 11.15 -14.57
N LYS A 308 8.61 12.47 -14.40
CA LYS A 308 8.46 13.38 -15.52
C LYS A 308 9.57 13.14 -16.52
N ARG A 309 9.23 13.20 -17.80
CA ARG A 309 10.25 13.17 -18.84
C ARG A 309 11.02 14.49 -18.81
N PRO A 310 12.36 14.48 -18.93
CA PRO A 310 13.09 15.72 -19.19
C PRO A 310 12.53 16.34 -20.48
N ALA A 311 12.16 17.64 -20.41
CA ALA A 311 11.74 18.37 -21.59
C ALA A 311 12.78 18.14 -22.70
N PRO A 312 12.38 17.75 -23.92
CA PRO A 312 13.35 17.49 -24.97
C PRO A 312 14.22 18.74 -25.15
N ASN A 313 15.51 18.63 -24.82
CA ASN A 313 16.50 19.67 -25.07
C ASN A 313 16.34 20.09 -26.52
N ARG A 314 15.75 21.28 -26.78
CA ARG A 314 15.54 21.95 -28.09
C ARG A 314 16.16 21.23 -29.30
N GLN A 315 15.71 20.02 -29.59
CA GLN A 315 16.02 19.30 -30.80
C GLN A 315 14.84 19.65 -31.68
N LEU A 316 15.12 20.44 -32.71
CA LEU A 316 14.20 20.70 -33.80
C LEU A 316 13.45 19.41 -34.10
N PRO A 317 12.10 19.42 -34.09
CA PRO A 317 11.32 18.22 -34.33
C PRO A 317 11.67 17.74 -35.75
N LEU A 318 12.56 16.76 -35.84
CA LEU A 318 12.68 15.94 -37.02
C LEU A 318 11.30 15.30 -37.17
N ARG A 319 10.56 15.70 -38.20
CA ARG A 319 9.28 15.10 -38.58
C ARG A 319 9.45 13.58 -38.52
N GLY A 320 8.89 12.93 -37.51
CA GLY A 320 8.80 11.47 -37.48
C GLY A 320 9.17 10.74 -36.19
N VAL A 321 9.52 11.37 -35.07
CA VAL A 321 9.52 10.66 -33.77
C VAL A 321 8.13 10.81 -33.15
N PRO A 322 7.24 9.81 -33.24
CA PRO A 322 5.86 9.98 -32.83
C PRO A 322 5.75 9.91 -31.32
N GLU A 323 4.85 10.71 -30.77
CA GLU A 323 4.33 10.66 -29.39
C GLU A 323 3.93 9.24 -28.93
N GLN A 324 3.79 8.28 -29.87
CA GLN A 324 3.30 6.93 -29.65
C GLN A 324 4.36 5.87 -29.27
N SER A 325 5.67 6.12 -29.42
CA SER A 325 6.66 5.04 -29.24
C SER A 325 6.87 4.65 -27.77
N TRP A 326 7.00 5.64 -26.89
CA TRP A 326 7.28 5.43 -25.46
C TRP A 326 6.06 4.93 -24.69
N HIS A 327 4.84 5.30 -25.10
CA HIS A 327 3.62 4.69 -24.57
C HIS A 327 3.58 3.18 -24.83
N ALA A 328 3.91 2.76 -26.06
CA ALA A 328 3.99 1.34 -26.38
C ALA A 328 5.09 0.62 -25.58
N ASP A 329 6.23 1.29 -25.34
CA ASP A 329 7.32 0.76 -24.53
C ASP A 329 6.89 0.54 -23.07
N ASP A 330 6.21 1.51 -22.46
CA ASP A 330 5.70 1.41 -21.10
C ASP A 330 4.67 0.29 -20.95
N LEU A 331 3.74 0.19 -21.90
CA LEU A 331 2.74 -0.89 -21.91
C LEU A 331 3.34 -2.27 -22.19
N ALA A 332 4.46 -2.35 -22.91
CA ALA A 332 5.18 -3.58 -23.18
C ALA A 332 5.91 -4.14 -21.94
N LYS A 333 6.45 -3.26 -21.07
CA LYS A 333 7.08 -3.64 -19.79
C LYS A 333 6.17 -4.51 -18.92
N LEU A 334 4.85 -4.34 -19.03
CA LEU A 334 3.86 -5.10 -18.28
C LEU A 334 3.87 -6.61 -18.60
N PHE A 335 4.43 -7.03 -19.73
CA PHE A 335 4.47 -8.44 -20.13
C PHE A 335 5.79 -9.13 -19.81
N GLU A 336 6.81 -8.38 -19.38
CA GLU A 336 8.12 -8.93 -19.06
C GLU A 336 7.98 -10.06 -18.03
N GLN A 337 8.65 -11.20 -18.26
CA GLN A 337 8.53 -12.35 -17.39
C GLN A 337 8.97 -12.04 -15.95
N ALA A 338 10.01 -11.20 -15.80
CA ALA A 338 10.51 -10.75 -14.50
C ALA A 338 9.58 -9.75 -13.77
N ALA A 339 8.51 -9.27 -14.42
CA ALA A 339 7.57 -8.35 -13.81
C ALA A 339 6.69 -9.03 -12.77
N LEU A 340 6.25 -10.27 -13.01
CA LEU A 340 5.37 -11.03 -12.10
C LEU A 340 6.18 -11.91 -11.14
N VAL A 341 5.88 -11.78 -9.86
CA VAL A 341 6.35 -12.66 -8.79
C VAL A 341 5.16 -13.39 -8.17
N ASP A 342 5.16 -14.71 -8.27
CA ASP A 342 4.29 -15.57 -7.47
C ASP A 342 4.89 -15.68 -6.06
N VAL A 343 4.30 -14.97 -5.10
CA VAL A 343 4.83 -14.92 -3.74
C VAL A 343 4.53 -16.21 -3.00
N ASP A 344 3.44 -16.92 -3.32
CA ASP A 344 3.14 -18.21 -2.67
C ASP A 344 4.16 -19.27 -3.06
N GLU A 345 4.58 -19.30 -4.32
CA GLU A 345 5.70 -20.14 -4.77
C GLU A 345 7.02 -19.75 -4.06
N VAL A 346 7.29 -18.45 -3.93
CA VAL A 346 8.47 -17.96 -3.17
C VAL A 346 8.40 -18.41 -1.72
N MET A 347 7.25 -18.31 -1.07
CA MET A 347 7.06 -18.72 0.32
C MET A 347 7.22 -20.23 0.49
N LYS A 348 6.70 -21.03 -0.46
CA LYS A 348 6.81 -22.49 -0.46
C LYS A 348 8.27 -22.95 -0.57
N ASN A 349 9.06 -22.25 -1.38
CA ASN A 349 10.46 -22.57 -1.63
C ASN A 349 11.43 -21.81 -0.71
N MET A 350 10.93 -21.09 0.30
CA MET A 350 11.74 -20.27 1.20
C MET A 350 12.55 -21.13 2.17
N GLN A 351 13.83 -20.81 2.31
CA GLN A 351 14.69 -21.43 3.33
C GLN A 351 14.21 -21.09 4.75
N ALA A 352 14.36 -22.05 5.67
CA ALA A 352 13.81 -21.95 7.02
C ALA A 352 14.41 -20.78 7.84
N ASP A 353 15.69 -20.49 7.66
CA ASP A 353 16.39 -19.37 8.28
C ASP A 353 15.83 -18.02 7.79
N LYS A 354 15.59 -17.88 6.48
CA LYS A 354 14.98 -16.68 5.91
C LYS A 354 13.55 -16.48 6.41
N ARG A 355 12.78 -17.56 6.54
CA ARG A 355 11.43 -17.52 7.11
C ARG A 355 11.45 -17.09 8.57
N ALA A 356 12.29 -17.72 9.39
CA ALA A 356 12.45 -17.38 10.81
C ALA A 356 12.90 -15.93 11.00
N PHE A 357 13.75 -15.41 10.10
CA PHE A 357 14.13 -14.00 10.09
C PHE A 357 12.92 -13.07 9.85
N LEU A 358 12.04 -13.39 8.90
CA LEU A 358 10.84 -12.58 8.65
C LEU A 358 9.86 -12.65 9.82
N GLU A 359 9.67 -13.83 10.41
CA GLU A 359 8.82 -14.02 11.60
C GLU A 359 9.35 -13.22 12.79
N LYS A 360 10.67 -13.23 13.01
CA LYS A 360 11.33 -12.41 14.03
C LYS A 360 11.11 -10.91 13.79
N GLU A 361 11.27 -10.44 12.56
CA GLU A 361 11.07 -9.02 12.25
C GLU A 361 9.59 -8.59 12.41
N ILE A 362 8.64 -9.47 12.08
CA ILE A 362 7.23 -9.24 12.40
C ILE A 362 7.07 -9.08 13.91
N ALA A 363 7.56 -10.03 14.72
CA ALA A 363 7.44 -9.96 16.18
C ALA A 363 8.08 -8.70 16.78
N GLU A 364 9.24 -8.28 16.26
CA GLU A 364 9.90 -7.02 16.64
C GLU A 364 9.01 -5.80 16.35
N LEU A 365 8.46 -5.71 15.13
CA LEU A 365 7.62 -4.59 14.72
C LEU A 365 6.22 -4.60 15.38
N SER A 366 5.71 -5.78 15.73
CA SER A 366 4.46 -5.96 16.46
C SER A 366 4.58 -5.59 17.95
N GLY A 367 5.81 -5.52 18.49
CA GLY A 367 6.06 -5.36 19.92
C GLY A 367 5.94 -6.66 20.74
N GLU A 368 5.88 -7.82 20.09
CA GLU A 368 5.76 -9.14 20.73
C GLU A 368 7.14 -9.71 21.18
N GLY A 369 8.25 -9.10 20.75
CA GLY A 369 9.62 -9.63 20.92
C GLY A 369 10.41 -9.19 22.15
N THR A 370 9.90 -8.33 23.04
CA THR A 370 10.64 -7.85 24.23
C THR A 370 10.21 -8.55 25.52
N THR A 371 10.42 -9.87 25.57
CA THR A 371 10.51 -10.61 26.84
C THR A 371 11.62 -11.64 26.76
N THR A 372 12.87 -11.18 26.75
CA THR A 372 14.02 -11.95 27.26
C THR A 372 15.18 -10.98 27.52
N ASP A 373 15.81 -11.17 28.68
CA ASP A 373 17.07 -10.61 29.14
C ASP A 373 17.04 -9.27 29.92
N SER A 374 16.55 -9.36 31.16
CA SER A 374 17.10 -8.55 32.26
C SER A 374 17.27 -9.40 33.53
N ALA A 375 18.13 -10.42 33.44
CA ALA A 375 18.79 -10.99 34.61
C ALA A 375 20.23 -10.48 34.67
N SER A 376 20.41 -9.18 34.88
CA SER A 376 21.69 -8.63 35.33
C SER A 376 21.68 -8.58 36.85
N THR A 377 22.28 -9.61 37.44
CA THR A 377 22.72 -9.64 38.83
C THR A 377 23.68 -8.48 39.09
N HIS A 378 23.22 -7.47 39.81
CA HIS A 378 24.13 -6.53 40.47
C HIS A 378 24.79 -7.24 41.67
N PRO A 379 26.13 -7.28 41.76
CA PRO A 379 26.81 -7.67 42.99
C PRO A 379 26.66 -6.52 44.00
N LEU A 380 26.07 -6.83 45.16
CA LEU A 380 26.02 -5.96 46.33
C LEU A 380 27.44 -5.58 46.76
N GLY A 381 27.82 -4.33 46.50
CA GLY A 381 28.94 -3.69 47.17
C GLY A 381 28.56 -3.40 48.62
N ARG A 382 29.23 -4.08 49.56
CA ARG A 382 29.28 -3.68 50.97
C ARG A 382 30.14 -2.42 51.09
N ALA A 383 29.62 -1.41 51.78
CA ALA A 383 30.43 -0.41 52.46
C ALA A 383 30.19 -0.57 53.97
N THR A 384 31.30 -0.52 54.71
CA THR A 384 31.49 -0.63 56.18
C THR A 384 31.18 -1.95 56.85
#